data_AF-A0A059LJD8-F1
#
_entry.id   AF-A0A059LJD8-F1
#
_cell.length_a   1.000
_cell.length_b   1.000
_cell.length_c   1.000
_cell.angle_alpha   90.00
_cell.angle_beta   90.00
_cell.angle_gamma   90.00
#
_symmetry.space_group_name_H-M   'P 1'
#
loop_
_entity.id
_entity.type
_entity.pdbx_description
1 polymer ?
#
loop_
_entity_poly.entity_id
_entity_poly.type
_entity_poly.pdbx_seq_one_letter_code
_entity_poly.pdbx_strand_id
1 'polypeptide(L)'
;MLDCCRPLSAVRTQGVSLDHAACLARCNGATVELVRPQPAPGGASLEAFREAVLEVCSTPPGAPQSHMILCYSRRALSQSGSGHFSPLGGYSRARDMVLVLDSARFKYPPHWVPLPLMYAALAELNRATGLPRGYLRLGSQPLLQSLLFALDVRDPAQASIARRFIRRDLAQIVARCAAEEGEGV
;
A
#
# COMPACT_ATOMS: atom_id res chain seq x y z
N MET A 1 -0.61 12.49 -10.12
CA MET A 1 -0.63 11.71 -8.87
C MET A 1 -0.80 10.20 -9.11
N LEU A 2 -1.36 9.74 -10.25
CA LEU A 2 -1.59 8.30 -10.52
C LEU A 2 -0.80 7.68 -11.69
N ASP A 3 -0.03 8.46 -12.45
CA ASP A 3 0.64 7.96 -13.67
C ASP A 3 2.06 7.39 -13.45
N CYS A 4 2.54 7.28 -12.20
CA CYS A 4 3.93 6.85 -11.97
C CYS A 4 4.21 5.38 -12.33
N CYS A 5 3.21 4.49 -12.19
CA CYS A 5 3.37 3.05 -12.40
C CYS A 5 2.56 2.52 -13.57
N ARG A 6 1.49 3.23 -13.96
CA ARG A 6 0.62 2.85 -15.07
C ARG A 6 -0.19 4.06 -15.54
N PRO A 7 -0.29 4.32 -16.86
CA PRO A 7 -1.13 5.39 -17.38
C PRO A 7 -2.60 5.21 -16.99
N LEU A 8 -3.27 6.31 -16.63
CA LEU A 8 -4.70 6.31 -16.27
C LEU A 8 -5.61 5.69 -17.35
N SER A 9 -5.26 5.86 -18.62
CA SER A 9 -6.00 5.26 -19.75
C SER A 9 -5.99 3.73 -19.71
N ALA A 10 -4.85 3.12 -19.35
CA ALA A 10 -4.73 1.68 -19.18
C ALA A 10 -5.42 1.20 -17.90
N VAL A 11 -5.31 1.96 -16.79
CA VAL A 11 -6.02 1.64 -15.54
C VAL A 11 -7.54 1.62 -15.75
N ARG A 12 -8.09 2.58 -16.50
CA ARG A 12 -9.53 2.67 -16.76
C ARG A 12 -10.09 1.44 -17.47
N THR A 13 -9.33 0.83 -18.37
CA THR A 13 -9.79 -0.28 -19.21
C THR A 13 -9.40 -1.65 -18.68
N GLN A 14 -8.25 -1.75 -18.00
CA GLN A 14 -7.65 -3.02 -17.58
C GLN A 14 -7.52 -3.17 -16.05
N GLY A 15 -7.76 -2.10 -15.30
CA GLY A 15 -7.51 -2.04 -13.86
C GLY A 15 -6.03 -2.05 -13.52
N VAL A 16 -5.73 -2.46 -12.28
CA VAL A 16 -4.37 -2.59 -11.75
C VAL A 16 -4.14 -4.01 -11.20
N SER A 17 -2.90 -4.51 -11.32
CA SER A 17 -2.49 -5.72 -10.59
C SER A 17 -2.06 -5.36 -9.16
N LEU A 18 -1.81 -6.38 -8.33
CA LEU A 18 -1.31 -6.18 -6.97
C LEU A 18 0.04 -5.43 -6.96
N ASP A 19 0.94 -5.74 -7.91
CA ASP A 19 2.23 -5.05 -8.03
C ASP A 19 2.07 -3.59 -8.45
N HIS A 20 1.14 -3.30 -9.38
CA HIS A 20 0.83 -1.92 -9.76
C HIS A 20 0.25 -1.14 -8.56
N ALA A 21 -0.66 -1.76 -7.78
CA ALA A 21 -1.22 -1.13 -6.59
C ALA A 21 -0.13 -0.85 -5.53
N ALA A 22 0.80 -1.78 -5.32
CA ALA A 22 1.93 -1.58 -4.43
C ALA A 22 2.86 -0.46 -4.90
N CYS A 23 3.17 -0.42 -6.20
CA CYS A 23 3.97 0.62 -6.81
C CYS A 23 3.31 2.00 -6.63
N LEU A 24 2.00 2.11 -6.90
CA LEU A 24 1.24 3.36 -6.73
C LEU A 24 1.25 3.83 -5.27
N ALA A 25 1.07 2.92 -4.32
CA ALA A 25 1.13 3.25 -2.90
C ALA A 25 2.53 3.75 -2.49
N ARG A 26 3.61 3.11 -2.97
CA ARG A 26 4.99 3.57 -2.72
C ARG A 26 5.27 4.95 -3.33
N CYS A 27 4.84 5.20 -4.57
CA CYS A 27 4.98 6.52 -5.21
C CYS A 27 4.32 7.65 -4.41
N ASN A 28 3.30 7.32 -3.62
CA ASN A 28 2.55 8.27 -2.82
C ASN A 28 2.97 8.25 -1.33
N GLY A 29 4.17 7.72 -1.04
CA GLY A 29 4.81 7.85 0.28
C GLY A 29 4.39 6.81 1.32
N ALA A 30 3.62 5.77 0.96
CA ALA A 30 3.31 4.70 1.89
C ALA A 30 4.48 3.70 2.03
N THR A 31 4.69 3.15 3.24
CA THR A 31 5.39 1.87 3.35
C THR A 31 4.46 0.79 2.82
N VAL A 32 5.00 -0.15 2.05
CA VAL A 32 4.19 -1.19 1.42
C VAL A 32 4.87 -2.54 1.54
N GLU A 33 4.28 -3.41 2.34
CA GLU A 33 4.52 -4.84 2.31
C GLU A 33 3.47 -5.48 1.39
N LEU A 34 3.93 -6.15 0.33
CA LEU A 34 3.07 -6.91 -0.56
C LEU A 34 3.21 -8.38 -0.19
N VAL A 35 2.11 -9.01 0.20
CA VAL A 35 2.09 -10.44 0.56
C VAL A 35 1.18 -11.21 -0.37
N ARG A 36 1.68 -12.33 -0.88
CA ARG A 36 0.91 -13.31 -1.65
C ARG A 36 0.77 -14.59 -0.83
N PRO A 37 -0.43 -15.19 -0.74
CA PRO A 37 -0.60 -16.51 -0.12
C PRO A 37 0.35 -17.53 -0.74
N GLN A 38 1.06 -18.26 0.10
CA GLN A 38 1.93 -19.37 -0.30
C GLN A 38 1.31 -20.68 0.19
N PRO A 39 1.38 -21.76 -0.61
CA PRO A 39 1.05 -23.09 -0.13
C PRO A 39 2.04 -23.47 0.97
N ALA A 40 1.54 -23.72 2.17
CA ALA A 40 2.34 -24.12 3.32
C ALA A 40 1.70 -25.34 4.00
N PRO A 41 2.50 -26.30 4.51
CA PRO A 41 1.97 -27.46 5.21
C PRO A 41 1.23 -27.04 6.49
N GLY A 42 0.18 -27.76 6.84
CA GLY A 42 -0.51 -27.62 8.13
C GLY A 42 -1.27 -26.31 8.35
N GLY A 43 -1.53 -25.51 7.30
CA GLY A 43 -2.27 -24.25 7.44
C GLY A 43 -1.46 -23.08 8.01
N ALA A 44 -0.14 -23.23 8.15
CA ALA A 44 0.75 -22.19 8.71
C ALA A 44 0.61 -20.83 8.00
N SER A 45 0.28 -20.82 6.70
CA SER A 45 0.12 -19.59 5.94
C SER A 45 -1.24 -18.89 6.18
N LEU A 46 -2.28 -19.62 6.57
CA LEU A 46 -3.54 -19.04 7.04
C LEU A 46 -3.37 -18.40 8.42
N GLU A 47 -2.65 -19.06 9.32
CA GLU A 47 -2.36 -18.49 10.65
C GLU A 47 -1.46 -17.25 10.55
N ALA A 48 -0.46 -17.24 9.67
CA ALA A 48 0.30 -16.03 9.38
C ALA A 48 -0.58 -14.88 8.86
N PHE A 49 -1.57 -15.19 8.00
CA PHE A 49 -2.55 -14.18 7.56
C PHE A 49 -3.44 -13.69 8.70
N ARG A 50 -3.86 -14.58 9.59
CA ARG A 50 -4.64 -14.23 10.80
C ARG A 50 -3.88 -13.26 11.69
N GLU A 51 -2.60 -13.53 11.96
CA GLU A 51 -1.75 -12.64 12.76
C GLU A 51 -1.58 -11.28 12.08
N ALA A 52 -1.34 -11.25 10.77
CA ALA A 52 -1.27 -9.98 10.03
C ALA A 52 -2.58 -9.16 10.10
N VAL A 53 -3.74 -9.82 10.06
CA VAL A 53 -5.06 -9.19 10.24
C VAL A 53 -5.23 -8.66 11.67
N LEU A 54 -4.84 -9.45 12.68
CA LEU A 54 -4.88 -9.06 14.09
C LEU A 54 -4.03 -7.83 14.36
N GLU A 55 -2.80 -7.80 13.87
CA GLU A 55 -1.88 -6.66 14.03
C GLU A 55 -2.46 -5.36 13.45
N VAL A 56 -2.99 -5.42 12.23
CA VAL A 56 -3.57 -4.25 11.56
C VAL A 56 -4.86 -3.78 12.26
N CYS A 57 -5.68 -4.70 12.77
CA CYS A 57 -6.95 -4.36 13.43
C CYS A 57 -6.80 -3.99 14.92
N SER A 58 -5.63 -4.14 15.52
CA SER A 58 -5.41 -3.94 16.96
C SER A 58 -4.36 -2.88 17.29
N THR A 59 -4.06 -1.99 16.34
CA THR A 59 -3.06 -0.92 16.55
C THR A 59 -3.54 0.06 17.64
N PRO A 60 -2.78 0.26 18.73
CA PRO A 60 -3.19 1.13 19.82
C PRO A 60 -3.11 2.62 19.43
N PRO A 61 -3.85 3.50 20.11
CA PRO A 61 -3.71 4.95 19.93
C PRO A 61 -2.26 5.41 20.14
N GLY A 62 -1.76 6.28 19.27
CA GLY A 62 -0.39 6.81 19.34
C GLY A 62 0.69 5.93 18.71
N ALA A 63 0.39 4.67 18.36
CA ALA A 63 1.30 3.86 17.54
C ALA A 63 1.16 4.20 16.04
N PRO A 64 2.22 3.97 15.23
CA PRO A 64 2.16 4.12 13.78
C PRO A 64 1.00 3.33 13.19
N GLN A 65 0.11 4.01 12.48
CA GLN A 65 -1.06 3.39 11.89
C GLN A 65 -0.67 2.50 10.71
N SER A 66 -1.31 1.34 10.64
CA SER A 66 -1.23 0.45 9.49
C SER A 66 -2.61 0.11 8.97
N HIS A 67 -2.70 -0.15 7.67
CA HIS A 67 -3.95 -0.50 6.98
C HIS A 67 -3.70 -1.68 6.06
N MET A 68 -4.73 -2.47 5.80
CA MET A 68 -4.63 -3.61 4.88
C MET A 68 -5.59 -3.43 3.71
N ILE A 69 -5.07 -3.58 2.49
CA ILE A 69 -5.85 -3.62 1.26
C ILE A 69 -5.85 -5.05 0.72
N LEU A 70 -7.04 -5.63 0.60
CA LEU A 70 -7.25 -6.98 0.10
C LEU A 70 -7.37 -6.95 -1.43
N CYS A 71 -6.62 -7.78 -2.14
CA CYS A 71 -6.81 -8.10 -3.55
C CYS A 71 -7.31 -9.53 -3.65
N TYR A 72 -8.60 -9.74 -3.92
CA TYR A 72 -9.22 -11.05 -3.82
C TYR A 72 -10.05 -11.39 -5.06
N SER A 73 -10.37 -12.68 -5.22
CA SER A 73 -11.29 -13.18 -6.23
C SER A 73 -12.73 -13.16 -5.70
N ARG A 74 -13.59 -12.32 -6.29
CA ARG A 74 -15.04 -12.33 -6.01
C ARG A 74 -15.68 -13.69 -6.26
N ARG A 75 -15.18 -14.45 -7.24
CA ARG A 75 -15.70 -15.79 -7.56
C ARG A 75 -15.56 -16.76 -6.39
N ALA A 76 -14.43 -16.71 -5.67
CA ALA A 76 -14.21 -17.53 -4.49
C ALA A 76 -15.21 -17.19 -3.36
N LEU A 77 -15.72 -15.95 -3.34
CA LEU A 77 -16.76 -15.51 -2.40
C LEU A 77 -18.19 -15.68 -2.96
N SER A 78 -18.37 -16.40 -4.06
CA SER A 78 -19.66 -16.50 -4.77
C SER A 78 -20.28 -15.15 -5.16
N GLN A 79 -19.44 -14.14 -5.37
CA GLN A 79 -19.83 -12.83 -5.85
C GLN A 79 -19.60 -12.71 -7.35
N SER A 80 -20.41 -11.88 -8.01
CA SER A 80 -20.26 -11.67 -9.45
C SER A 80 -19.04 -10.78 -9.75
N GLY A 81 -18.35 -11.08 -10.85
CA GLY A 81 -17.09 -10.43 -11.24
C GLY A 81 -15.87 -11.34 -11.06
N SER A 82 -14.68 -10.77 -11.12
CA SER A 82 -13.41 -11.49 -11.00
C SER A 82 -12.54 -10.94 -9.87
N GLY A 83 -11.45 -10.23 -10.17
CA GLY A 83 -10.60 -9.59 -9.16
C GLY A 83 -11.23 -8.31 -8.59
N HIS A 84 -10.99 -8.05 -7.31
CA HIS A 84 -11.41 -6.82 -6.65
C HIS A 84 -10.41 -6.37 -5.59
N PHE A 85 -10.39 -5.07 -5.31
CA PHE A 85 -9.63 -4.46 -4.23
C PHE A 85 -10.58 -3.81 -3.22
N SER A 86 -10.35 -4.04 -1.93
CA SER A 86 -11.08 -3.33 -0.86
C SER A 86 -10.26 -3.26 0.42
N PRO A 87 -10.41 -2.19 1.22
CA PRO A 87 -9.83 -2.15 2.55
C PRO A 87 -10.43 -3.20 3.48
N LEU A 88 -9.57 -3.76 4.34
CA LEU A 88 -10.00 -4.48 5.53
C LEU A 88 -10.54 -3.46 6.56
N GLY A 89 -11.80 -3.61 6.96
CA GLY A 89 -12.47 -2.72 7.91
C GLY A 89 -12.41 -3.18 9.37
N GLY A 90 -12.08 -4.44 9.63
CA GLY A 90 -12.06 -4.98 10.98
C GLY A 90 -11.99 -6.50 11.00
N TYR A 91 -11.80 -7.06 12.20
CA TYR A 91 -11.72 -8.49 12.45
C TYR A 91 -12.57 -8.86 13.67
N SER A 92 -13.36 -9.92 13.53
CA SER A 92 -14.21 -10.48 14.57
C SER A 92 -13.62 -11.80 15.06
N ARG A 93 -12.83 -11.76 16.14
CA ARG A 93 -12.19 -12.95 16.73
C ARG A 93 -13.20 -14.04 17.13
N ALA A 94 -14.37 -13.65 17.65
CA ALA A 94 -15.40 -14.59 18.12
C ALA A 94 -16.02 -15.46 17.00
N ARG A 95 -15.97 -14.99 15.75
CA ARG A 95 -16.58 -15.67 14.59
C ARG A 95 -15.58 -16.00 13.49
N ASP A 96 -14.32 -15.65 13.71
CA ASP A 96 -13.26 -15.73 12.73
C ASP A 96 -13.63 -15.12 11.36
N MET A 97 -13.98 -13.83 11.35
CA MET A 97 -14.38 -13.12 10.14
C MET A 97 -13.67 -11.79 9.98
N VAL A 98 -13.44 -11.41 8.72
CA VAL A 98 -12.94 -10.10 8.32
C VAL A 98 -14.06 -9.26 7.73
N LEU A 99 -14.11 -7.97 8.08
CA LEU A 99 -15.02 -7.01 7.48
C LEU A 99 -14.37 -6.45 6.21
N VAL A 100 -15.03 -6.63 5.06
CA VAL A 100 -14.61 -6.06 3.79
C VAL A 100 -15.36 -4.77 3.55
N LEU A 101 -14.66 -3.65 3.42
CA LEU A 101 -15.24 -2.36 3.05
C LEU A 101 -15.32 -2.25 1.52
N ASP A 102 -16.29 -2.93 0.91
CA ASP A 102 -16.39 -3.08 -0.55
C ASP A 102 -16.45 -1.72 -1.27
N SER A 103 -15.44 -1.45 -2.10
CA SER A 103 -15.32 -0.17 -2.80
C SER A 103 -16.35 -0.02 -3.93
N ALA A 104 -16.89 -1.13 -4.46
CA ALA A 104 -17.95 -1.15 -5.45
C ALA A 104 -19.33 -1.09 -4.77
N ARG A 105 -19.61 0.02 -4.08
CA ARG A 105 -20.84 0.23 -3.27
C ARG A 105 -22.14 0.07 -4.04
N PHE A 106 -22.12 0.24 -5.36
CA PHE A 106 -23.27 0.00 -6.24
C PHE A 106 -23.64 -1.49 -6.34
N LYS A 107 -22.79 -2.39 -5.86
CA LYS A 107 -22.89 -3.83 -6.08
C LYS A 107 -23.01 -4.62 -4.78
N TYR A 108 -22.18 -4.31 -3.79
CA TYR A 108 -22.20 -4.99 -2.50
C TYR A 108 -21.94 -3.97 -1.38
N PRO A 109 -22.66 -4.08 -0.25
CA PRO A 109 -22.36 -3.30 0.95
C PRO A 109 -21.09 -3.83 1.64
N PRO A 110 -20.57 -3.12 2.66
CA PRO A 110 -19.63 -3.71 3.60
C PRO A 110 -20.17 -5.03 4.17
N HIS A 111 -19.36 -6.08 4.17
CA HIS A 111 -19.81 -7.43 4.53
C HIS A 111 -18.70 -8.24 5.22
N TRP A 112 -19.12 -9.20 6.04
CA TRP A 112 -18.22 -10.11 6.75
C TRP A 112 -17.92 -11.35 5.91
N VAL A 113 -16.66 -11.75 5.89
CA VAL A 113 -16.19 -12.96 5.20
C VAL A 113 -15.42 -13.82 6.20
N PRO A 114 -15.69 -15.13 6.30
CA PRO A 114 -14.85 -16.05 7.09
C PRO A 114 -13.38 -15.91 6.69
N LEU A 115 -12.47 -15.78 7.65
CA LEU A 115 -11.04 -15.58 7.37
C LEU A 115 -10.45 -16.68 6.46
N PRO A 116 -10.73 -17.99 6.67
CA PRO A 116 -10.21 -19.03 5.78
C PRO A 116 -10.72 -18.88 4.34
N LEU A 117 -11.97 -18.46 4.17
CA LEU A 117 -12.56 -18.22 2.86
C LEU A 117 -11.94 -17.00 2.18
N MET A 118 -11.69 -15.91 2.93
CA MET A 118 -10.95 -14.77 2.41
C MET A 118 -9.55 -15.20 1.99
N TYR A 119 -8.83 -15.97 2.80
CA TYR A 119 -7.49 -16.43 2.47
C TYR A 119 -7.45 -17.25 1.16
N ALA A 120 -8.41 -18.16 0.98
CA ALA A 120 -8.58 -18.87 -0.29
C ALA A 120 -8.84 -17.91 -1.47
N ALA A 121 -9.68 -16.89 -1.27
CA ALA A 121 -9.95 -15.88 -2.30
C ALA A 121 -8.74 -15.01 -2.66
N LEU A 122 -7.80 -14.80 -1.73
CA LEU A 122 -6.52 -14.13 -1.94
C LEU A 122 -5.53 -15.02 -2.72
N ALA A 123 -5.60 -16.35 -2.55
CA ALA A 123 -4.68 -17.30 -3.16
C ALA A 123 -4.98 -17.55 -4.66
N GLU A 124 -6.19 -17.23 -5.12
CA GLU A 124 -6.62 -17.36 -6.52
C GLU A 124 -5.74 -16.56 -7.50
N LEU A 125 -5.38 -17.19 -8.62
CA LEU A 125 -4.49 -16.62 -9.64
C LEU A 125 -5.13 -15.46 -10.41
N ASN A 126 -4.41 -14.35 -10.54
CA ASN A 126 -4.79 -13.28 -11.45
C ASN A 126 -4.38 -13.67 -12.87
N ARG A 127 -5.36 -13.91 -13.73
CA ARG A 127 -5.15 -14.33 -15.13
C ARG A 127 -4.25 -13.37 -15.92
N ALA A 128 -4.27 -12.07 -15.61
CA ALA A 128 -3.46 -11.08 -16.33
C ALA A 128 -1.96 -11.16 -15.98
N THR A 129 -1.61 -11.65 -14.78
CA THR A 129 -0.21 -11.71 -14.32
C THR A 129 0.30 -13.13 -14.13
N GLY A 130 -0.57 -14.14 -14.09
CA GLY A 130 -0.22 -15.51 -13.75
C GLY A 130 0.18 -15.72 -12.29
N LEU A 131 0.12 -14.67 -11.46
CA LEU A 131 0.51 -14.71 -10.05
C LEU A 131 -0.72 -14.77 -9.15
N PRO A 132 -0.61 -15.34 -7.93
CA PRO A 132 -1.63 -15.18 -6.90
C PRO A 132 -1.94 -13.70 -6.69
N ARG A 133 -3.18 -13.45 -6.23
CA ARG A 133 -3.49 -12.15 -5.63
C ARG A 133 -2.85 -12.09 -4.24
N GLY A 134 -3.50 -11.46 -3.27
CA GLY A 134 -2.92 -11.26 -1.96
C GLY A 134 -3.35 -9.95 -1.35
N TYR A 135 -2.54 -9.41 -0.47
CA TYR A 135 -2.88 -8.18 0.24
C TYR A 135 -1.67 -7.25 0.33
N LEU A 136 -1.96 -5.98 0.55
CA LEU A 136 -0.97 -4.96 0.87
C LEU A 136 -1.15 -4.58 2.33
N ARG A 137 -0.06 -4.54 3.10
CA ARG A 137 -0.01 -3.80 4.35
C ARG A 137 0.63 -2.46 4.06
N LEU A 138 -0.14 -1.42 4.33
CA LEU A 138 0.24 -0.04 4.14
C LEU A 138 0.53 0.55 5.51
N GLY A 139 1.66 1.22 5.66
CA GLY A 139 1.94 2.05 6.83
C GLY A 139 2.27 3.47 6.39
N SER A 140 2.21 4.40 7.33
CA SER A 140 2.88 5.67 7.14
C SER A 140 4.39 5.42 7.05
N GLN A 141 5.06 5.93 6.01
CA GLN A 141 6.45 6.29 6.24
C GLN A 141 6.40 7.45 7.23
N PRO A 142 7.03 7.36 8.41
CA PRO A 142 7.47 8.60 9.02
C PRO A 142 8.33 9.20 7.92
N LEU A 143 7.86 10.32 7.35
CA LEU A 143 8.77 11.16 6.60
C LEU A 143 9.95 11.28 7.56
N LEU A 144 11.11 10.74 7.18
CA LEU A 144 12.33 11.35 7.66
C LEU A 144 12.05 12.84 7.52
N GLN A 145 12.38 13.65 8.52
CA GLN A 145 12.45 15.08 8.30
C GLN A 145 13.52 15.31 7.22
N SER A 146 13.22 14.93 5.99
CA SER A 146 13.93 15.26 4.81
C SER A 146 13.63 16.74 4.70
N LEU A 147 14.63 17.52 5.07
CA LEU A 147 14.85 18.89 4.64
C LEU A 147 14.80 19.02 3.09
N LEU A 148 14.63 17.92 2.36
CA LEU A 148 14.36 17.90 0.93
C LEU A 148 12.92 18.34 0.67
N PHE A 149 12.76 19.65 0.52
CA PHE A 149 11.63 20.22 -0.20
C PHE A 149 11.59 19.64 -1.61
N ALA A 150 10.53 18.89 -1.94
CA ALA A 150 10.24 18.52 -3.32
C ALA A 150 9.66 19.75 -4.03
N LEU A 151 10.44 20.40 -4.89
CA LEU A 151 9.97 21.47 -5.76
C LEU A 151 9.48 20.86 -7.07
N ASP A 152 8.26 21.19 -7.49
CA ASP A 152 7.77 20.80 -8.82
C ASP A 152 8.41 21.70 -9.87
N VAL A 153 9.45 21.20 -10.55
CA VAL A 153 10.15 21.95 -11.60
C VAL A 153 9.32 22.20 -12.87
N ARG A 154 8.11 21.65 -12.96
CA ARG A 154 7.14 21.95 -14.04
C ARG A 154 6.32 23.20 -13.73
N ASP A 155 6.25 23.62 -12.46
CA ASP A 155 5.70 24.91 -12.06
C ASP A 155 6.79 25.98 -12.22
N PRO A 156 6.59 27.01 -13.07
CA PRO A 156 7.61 28.05 -13.30
C PRO A 156 8.04 28.80 -12.04
N ALA A 157 7.14 29.01 -11.07
CA ALA A 157 7.46 29.71 -9.84
C ALA A 157 8.37 28.85 -8.95
N GLN A 158 8.06 27.56 -8.81
CA GLN A 158 8.87 26.62 -8.04
C GLN A 158 10.20 26.29 -8.75
N ALA A 159 10.22 26.22 -10.07
CA ALA A 159 11.44 26.05 -10.86
C ALA A 159 12.43 27.21 -10.67
N SER A 160 11.93 28.45 -10.55
CA SER A 160 12.74 29.61 -10.24
C SER A 160 13.38 29.52 -8.84
N ILE A 161 12.58 29.12 -7.84
CA ILE A 161 13.04 28.92 -6.46
C ILE A 161 14.11 27.80 -6.43
N ALA A 162 13.86 26.68 -7.08
CA ALA A 162 14.80 25.55 -7.18
C ALA A 162 16.13 25.98 -7.81
N ARG A 163 16.08 26.71 -8.93
CA ARG A 163 17.28 27.20 -9.61
C ARG A 163 18.07 28.19 -8.75
N ARG A 164 17.40 29.07 -8.02
CA ARG A 164 18.04 30.01 -7.10
C ARG A 164 18.76 29.25 -5.97
N PHE A 165 18.05 28.33 -5.33
CA PHE A 165 18.61 27.52 -4.24
C PHE A 165 19.85 26.73 -4.68
N ILE A 166 19.76 26.01 -5.80
CA ILE A 166 20.89 25.22 -6.33
C ILE A 166 22.09 26.12 -6.67
N ARG A 167 21.86 27.28 -7.29
CA ARG A 167 22.94 28.14 -7.78
C ARG A 167 23.57 29.03 -6.71
N ARG A 168 22.84 29.41 -5.68
CA ARG A 168 23.30 30.40 -4.69
C ARG A 168 23.52 29.82 -3.31
N ASP A 169 22.63 28.96 -2.86
CA ASP A 169 22.52 28.63 -1.44
C ASP A 169 23.11 27.24 -1.14
N LEU A 170 22.99 26.30 -2.08
CA LEU A 170 23.44 24.91 -1.91
C LEU A 170 24.94 24.79 -1.61
N ALA A 171 25.79 25.52 -2.34
CA ALA A 171 27.24 25.46 -2.14
C ALA A 171 27.66 25.94 -0.74
N GLN A 172 27.00 26.97 -0.21
CA GLN A 172 27.27 27.51 1.13
C GLN A 172 26.82 26.54 2.21
N ILE A 173 25.66 25.90 2.03
CA ILE A 173 25.13 24.89 2.96
C ILE A 173 26.08 23.68 3.00
N VAL A 174 26.51 23.17 1.84
CA VAL A 174 27.46 22.04 1.76
C VAL A 174 28.78 22.38 2.44
N ALA A 175 29.32 23.60 2.22
CA ALA A 175 30.56 24.04 2.85
C ALA A 175 30.44 24.14 4.39
N ARG A 176 29.29 24.59 4.91
CA ARG A 176 29.03 24.66 6.36
C ARG A 176 28.92 23.29 6.99
N CYS A 177 28.16 22.37 6.39
CA CYS A 177 28.03 21.01 6.90
C CYS A 177 29.38 20.27 6.90
N ALA A 178 30.22 20.47 5.87
CA ALA A 178 31.55 19.89 5.81
C ALA A 178 32.52 20.46 6.87
N ALA A 179 32.32 21.71 7.31
CA ALA A 179 33.11 22.32 8.38
C ALA A 179 32.70 21.82 9.78
N GLU A 180 31.41 21.54 9.98
CA GLU A 180 30.87 21.04 11.27
C GLU A 180 31.30 19.59 11.57
N GLU A 181 31.62 18.77 10.57
CA GLU A 181 32.17 17.42 10.77
C GLU A 181 33.67 17.41 11.18
N GLY A 182 34.36 18.56 11.11
CA GLY A 182 35.80 18.68 11.40
C GLY A 182 36.15 19.02 12.85
N GLU A 183 35.18 19.31 13.72
CA GLU A 183 35.42 19.75 15.12
C GLU A 183 35.18 18.62 16.15
N GLY A 184 34.99 17.38 15.70
CA GLY A 184 34.67 16.21 16.54
C GLY A 184 35.75 15.12 16.59
N VAL A 185 37.04 15.47 16.61
CA VAL A 185 38.15 14.54 16.94
C VAL A 185 38.89 14.99 18.19
#